data_AF-A0A9X3PUA5-F1
#
_entry.id   AF-A0A9X3PUA5-F1
#
_cell.length_a   1.000
_cell.length_b   1.000
_cell.length_c   1.000
_cell.angle_alpha   90.00
_cell.angle_beta   90.00
_cell.angle_gamma   90.00
#
_symmetry.space_group_name_H-M   'P 1'
#
loop_
_entity.id
_entity.type
_entity.pdbx_description
1 polymer ?
#
loop_
_entity_poly.entity_id
_entity_poly.type
_entity_poly.pdbx_seq_one_letter_code
_entity_poly.pdbx_strand_id
1 'polypeptide(L)'
;IYQKSVQVFMGRGGGWPLTVFLTPDQEPFYGGTYFPPVPRYNMPSFPQVLLGVVEAYHQHGAEVQQNVQRVKAGLQRVNSARPSAEPLTYELL
;
A
#
# COMPACT_ATOMS: atom_id res chain seq x y z
N ILE A 1 6.68 -0.92 -7.27
CA ILE A 1 6.81 -0.27 -5.95
C ILE A 1 5.44 -0.08 -5.30
N TYR A 2 4.48 0.59 -5.96
CA TYR A 2 3.14 0.86 -5.40
C TYR A 2 2.31 -0.36 -4.97
N GLN A 3 2.23 -1.40 -5.81
CA GLN A 3 1.59 -2.68 -5.44
C GLN A 3 2.20 -3.28 -4.17
N LYS A 4 3.53 -3.25 -4.06
CA LYS A 4 4.25 -3.71 -2.86
C LYS A 4 3.98 -2.81 -1.65
N SER A 5 3.88 -1.48 -1.84
CA SER A 5 3.48 -0.56 -0.77
C SER A 5 2.09 -0.90 -0.23
N VAL A 6 1.12 -1.17 -1.11
CA VAL A 6 -0.25 -1.59 -0.72
C VAL A 6 -0.25 -2.96 -0.03
N GLN A 7 0.59 -3.90 -0.48
CA GLN A 7 0.78 -5.16 0.24
C GLN A 7 1.32 -4.93 1.66
N VAL A 8 2.27 -4.00 1.84
CA VAL A 8 2.79 -3.63 3.17
C VAL A 8 1.72 -2.95 4.03
N PHE A 9 0.89 -2.07 3.46
CA PHE A 9 -0.21 -1.42 4.19
C PHE A 9 -1.27 -2.43 4.66
N MET A 10 -1.66 -3.36 3.79
CA MET A 10 -2.80 -4.25 4.02
C MET A 10 -2.41 -5.58 4.67
N GLY A 11 -1.11 -5.89 4.74
CA GLY A 11 -0.60 -7.17 5.27
C GLY A 11 -1.02 -8.40 4.46
N ARG A 12 -1.52 -8.21 3.24
CA ARG A 12 -2.04 -9.27 2.35
C ARG A 12 -1.71 -8.97 0.89
N GLY A 13 -2.04 -9.91 0.01
CA GLY A 13 -1.92 -9.74 -1.44
C GLY A 13 -2.57 -8.43 -1.90
N GLY A 14 -1.85 -7.73 -2.80
CA GLY A 14 -2.38 -6.54 -3.47
C GLY A 14 -3.44 -6.92 -4.50
N GLY A 15 -3.93 -5.93 -5.23
CA GLY A 15 -4.94 -6.16 -6.26
C GLY A 15 -5.23 -4.91 -7.06
N TRP A 16 -6.19 -5.04 -7.97
CA TRP A 16 -6.75 -3.95 -8.75
C TRP A 16 -8.23 -3.77 -8.38
N PRO A 17 -8.76 -2.54 -8.40
CA PRO A 17 -8.07 -1.27 -8.63
C PRO A 17 -7.03 -0.97 -7.54
N LEU A 18 -6.05 -0.11 -7.84
CA LEU A 18 -4.95 0.25 -6.92
C LEU A 18 -4.99 1.74 -6.64
N THR A 19 -5.09 2.10 -5.36
CA THR A 19 -5.07 3.51 -4.91
C THR A 19 -3.91 3.71 -3.94
N VAL A 20 -3.07 4.71 -4.20
CA VAL A 20 -1.94 5.06 -3.32
C VAL A 20 -1.87 6.57 -3.16
N PHE A 21 -1.67 7.02 -1.92
CA PHE A 21 -1.45 8.42 -1.56
C PHE A 21 0.01 8.61 -1.14
N LEU A 22 0.61 9.70 -1.66
CA LEU A 22 2.03 9.98 -1.53
C LEU A 22 2.25 11.37 -0.94
N THR A 23 3.37 11.55 -0.25
CA THR A 23 3.90 12.87 0.09
C THR A 23 4.39 13.60 -1.19
N PRO A 24 4.64 14.92 -1.15
CA PRO A 24 5.24 15.65 -2.26
C PRO A 24 6.59 15.07 -2.72
N ASP A 25 7.33 14.45 -1.80
CA ASP A 25 8.60 13.76 -2.07
C ASP A 25 8.41 12.35 -2.66
N GLN A 26 7.20 12.02 -3.13
CA GLN A 26 6.84 10.76 -3.78
C GLN A 26 6.93 9.54 -2.85
N GLU A 27 6.68 9.75 -1.56
CA GLU A 27 6.76 8.67 -0.57
C GLU A 27 5.36 8.14 -0.23
N PRO A 28 5.06 6.84 -0.49
CA PRO A 28 3.77 6.26 -0.16
C PRO A 28 3.57 6.21 1.36
N PHE A 29 2.44 6.73 1.85
CA PHE A 29 2.09 6.68 3.27
C PHE A 29 0.72 6.05 3.56
N TYR A 30 -0.15 5.95 2.55
CA TYR A 30 -1.42 5.25 2.65
C TYR A 30 -1.85 4.68 1.30
N GLY A 31 -2.68 3.65 1.31
CA GLY A 31 -3.20 3.06 0.09
C GLY A 31 -4.03 1.81 0.34
N GLY A 32 -4.69 1.35 -0.72
CA GLY A 32 -5.54 0.18 -0.70
C GLY A 32 -5.90 -0.26 -2.10
N THR A 33 -6.75 -1.27 -2.19
CA THR A 33 -7.26 -1.74 -3.47
C THR A 33 -8.55 -1.00 -3.84
N TYR A 34 -9.70 -1.59 -3.51
CA TYR A 34 -11.02 -1.06 -3.78
C TYR A 34 -11.59 -0.32 -2.57
N PHE A 35 -12.10 0.89 -2.82
CA PHE A 35 -12.91 1.66 -1.89
C PHE A 35 -14.26 1.95 -2.56
N PRO A 36 -15.39 1.51 -2.01
CA PRO A 36 -16.69 1.72 -2.62
C PRO A 36 -17.10 3.20 -2.59
N PRO A 37 -18.04 3.64 -3.45
CA PRO A 37 -18.55 5.02 -3.42
C PRO A 37 -19.35 5.31 -2.14
N VAL A 38 -19.90 4.28 -1.50
CA VAL A 38 -20.64 4.36 -0.24
C VAL A 38 -20.14 3.28 0.74
N PRO A 39 -20.21 3.51 2.06
CA PRO A 39 -19.68 2.55 3.05
C PRO A 39 -20.39 1.19 2.95
N ARG A 40 -19.64 0.09 3.08
CA ARG A 40 -20.19 -1.28 3.03
C ARG A 40 -19.36 -2.24 3.88
N TYR A 41 -20.01 -3.12 4.65
CA TYR A 41 -19.37 -4.24 5.36
C TYR A 41 -18.02 -3.86 6.03
N ASN A 42 -18.03 -2.81 6.85
CA ASN A 42 -16.85 -2.24 7.53
C ASN A 42 -15.76 -1.65 6.63
N MET A 43 -16.05 -1.43 5.34
CA MET A 43 -15.17 -0.73 4.41
C MET A 43 -15.59 0.74 4.31
N PRO A 44 -14.67 1.68 4.56
CA PRO A 44 -14.93 3.10 4.36
C PRO A 44 -15.16 3.37 2.87
N SER A 45 -16.00 4.37 2.57
CA SER A 45 -16.15 4.83 1.20
C SER A 45 -14.90 5.59 0.74
N PHE A 46 -14.71 5.69 -0.58
CA PHE A 46 -13.61 6.48 -1.12
C PHE A 46 -13.62 7.95 -0.64
N PRO A 47 -14.76 8.66 -0.58
CA PRO A 47 -14.80 9.99 0.03
C PRO A 47 -14.37 10.03 1.50
N GLN A 48 -14.76 9.03 2.32
CA GLN A 48 -14.32 8.95 3.71
C GLN A 48 -12.81 8.74 3.83
N VAL A 49 -12.25 7.87 2.97
CA VAL A 49 -10.80 7.66 2.89
C VAL A 49 -10.09 8.96 2.51
N LEU A 50 -10.59 9.68 1.51
CA LEU A 50 -10.00 10.96 1.09
C LEU A 50 -9.99 11.99 2.22
N LEU A 51 -11.09 12.14 2.94
CA LEU A 51 -11.17 13.06 4.09
C LEU A 51 -10.14 12.68 5.17
N GLY A 52 -10.05 11.40 5.53
CA GLY A 52 -9.08 10.92 6.50
C GLY A 52 -7.63 11.10 6.04
N VAL A 53 -7.34 10.93 4.74
CA VAL A 53 -6.00 11.17 4.19
C VAL A 53 -5.62 12.64 4.25
N VAL A 54 -6.54 13.55 3.90
CA VAL A 54 -6.31 15.00 3.96
C VAL A 54 -6.07 15.45 5.40
N GLU A 55 -6.90 15.00 6.35
CA GLU A 55 -6.73 15.28 7.77
C GLU A 55 -5.38 14.76 8.29
N ALA A 56 -5.05 13.50 8.01
CA ALA A 56 -3.78 12.90 8.39
C ALA A 56 -2.58 13.69 7.85
N TYR A 57 -2.64 14.12 6.59
CA TYR A 57 -1.57 14.88 5.96
C TYR A 57 -1.37 16.26 6.58
N HIS A 58 -2.44 17.00 6.84
CA HIS A 58 -2.34 18.37 7.36
C HIS A 58 -2.17 18.45 8.88
N GLN A 59 -2.73 17.51 9.63
CA GLN A 59 -2.83 17.59 11.09
C GLN A 59 -1.96 16.56 11.81
N HIS A 60 -1.64 15.43 11.15
CA HIS A 60 -0.93 14.29 11.75
C HIS A 60 0.38 13.95 11.01
N GLY A 61 1.18 14.98 10.69
CA GLY A 61 2.41 14.82 9.92
C GLY A 61 3.41 13.81 10.51
N ALA A 62 3.49 13.69 11.84
CA ALA A 62 4.34 12.69 12.49
C ALA A 62 3.89 11.24 12.19
N GLU A 63 2.58 10.98 12.15
CA GLU A 63 2.02 9.68 11.80
C GLU A 63 2.23 9.35 10.32
N VAL A 64 2.09 10.34 9.45
CA VAL A 64 2.41 10.22 8.01
C VAL A 64 3.86 9.80 7.84
N GLN A 65 4.78 10.49 8.50
CA GLN A 65 6.21 10.15 8.44
C GLN A 65 6.49 8.75 9.01
N GLN A 66 5.85 8.37 10.11
CA GLN A 66 5.95 7.02 10.65
C GLN A 66 5.49 5.96 9.64
N ASN A 67 4.37 6.20 8.95
CA ASN A 67 3.85 5.30 7.92
C ASN A 67 4.81 5.20 6.72
N VAL A 68 5.38 6.32 6.28
CA VAL A 68 6.43 6.32 5.23
C VAL A 68 7.59 5.41 5.62
N GLN A 69 8.12 5.56 6.85
CA GLN A 69 9.24 4.72 7.31
C GLN A 69 8.86 3.24 7.38
N ARG A 70 7.63 2.93 7.83
CA ARG A 70 7.11 1.55 7.86
C ARG A 70 7.08 0.94 6.47
N VAL A 71 6.62 1.69 5.47
CA VAL A 71 6.57 1.23 4.08
C VAL A 71 7.97 1.02 3.52
N LYS A 72 8.88 1.98 3.72
CA LYS A 72 10.27 1.85 3.26
C LYS A 72 10.93 0.58 3.82
N ALA A 73 10.78 0.34 5.13
CA ALA A 73 11.29 -0.86 5.78
C ALA A 73 10.63 -2.14 5.23
N GLY A 74 9.32 -2.13 5.00
CA GLY A 74 8.61 -3.26 4.39
C GLY A 74 9.06 -3.57 2.97
N LEU A 75 9.25 -2.55 2.14
CA LEU A 75 9.71 -2.69 0.75
C LEU A 75 11.12 -3.29 0.67
N GLN A 76 12.02 -2.91 1.58
CA GLN A 76 13.34 -3.52 1.67
C GLN A 76 13.23 -5.03 1.89
N ARG A 77 12.37 -5.48 2.80
CA ARG A 77 12.16 -6.92 3.07
C ARG A 77 11.58 -7.68 1.88
N VAL A 78 10.57 -7.11 1.22
CA VAL A 78 9.92 -7.73 0.05
C VAL A 78 10.87 -7.83 -1.15
N ASN A 79 11.83 -6.90 -1.28
CA ASN A 79 12.83 -6.95 -2.34
C ASN A 79 13.98 -7.93 -2.04
N SER A 80 14.15 -8.40 -0.81
CA SER A 80 15.19 -9.36 -0.43
C SER A 80 14.87 -10.82 -0.81
N ALA A 81 13.69 -11.10 -1.36
CA ALA A 81 13.36 -12.43 -1.86
C ALA A 81 14.33 -12.80 -3.00
N ARG A 82 15.14 -13.84 -2.78
CA ARG A 82 16.09 -14.33 -3.78
C ARG A 82 15.32 -14.89 -4.99
N PRO A 83 15.71 -14.54 -6.22
CA PRO A 83 15.23 -15.26 -7.41
C PRO A 83 15.50 -16.75 -7.25
N SER A 84 14.56 -17.60 -7.69
CA SER A 84 14.85 -19.02 -7.81
C SER A 84 16.02 -19.20 -8.78
N ALA A 85 17.02 -19.97 -8.36
CA ALA A 85 18.12 -20.38 -9.22
C ALA A 85 17.74 -21.62 -10.07
N GLU A 86 16.59 -22.22 -9.81
CA GLU A 86 16.12 -23.37 -10.58
C GLU A 86 15.51 -22.94 -11.91
N PRO A 87 15.90 -23.58 -13.02
CA PRO A 87 15.33 -23.29 -14.32
C PRO A 87 13.84 -23.66 -14.36
N LEU A 88 13.05 -22.87 -15.09
CA LEU A 88 11.65 -23.18 -15.37
C LEU A 88 11.58 -24.47 -16.19
N THR A 89 11.17 -25.56 -15.55
CA THR A 89 10.92 -26.86 -16.20
C THR A 89 9.45 -26.99 -16.57
N TYR A 90 9.16 -27.78 -17.62
CA TYR A 90 7.79 -28.03 -18.11
C TYR A 90 6.87 -28.70 -17.07
N GLU A 91 7.43 -29.26 -16.00
CA GLU A 91 6.68 -29.85 -14.87
C GLU A 91 5.97 -28.79 -14.01
N LEU A 92 6.30 -27.50 -14.16
CA LEU A 92 5.79 -26.39 -13.35
C LEU A 92 4.77 -25.49 -14.08
N LEU A 93 4.33 -25.86 -15.29
CA LEU A 93 3.32 -25.16 -16.10
C LEU A 93 2.06 -26.01 -16.25
#